data_AF-W1XXR5-F1
#
_entry.id   AF-W1XXR5-F1
#
_cell.length_a   1.000
_cell.length_b   1.000
_cell.length_c   1.000
_cell.angle_alpha   90.00
_cell.angle_beta   90.00
_cell.angle_gamma   90.00
#
_symmetry.space_group_name_H-M   'P 1'
#
loop_
_entity.id
_entity.type
_entity.pdbx_description
1 polymer ?
#
loop_
_entity_poly.entity_id
_entity_poly.type
_entity_poly.pdbx_seq_one_letter_code
_entity_poly.pdbx_strand_id
1 'polypeptide(L)'
;NLGTNLGYDGHGEMNINNEGLVVSNGGSSLGYGETGVGNVSITTGGMWEVNKNVYTTIGVAGVGNLNISDGGKFVSQNITFLGDKASG
;
A
#
# COMPACT_ATOMS: atom_id res chain seq x y z
N ASN A 1 -6.26 16.04 -1.51
CA ASN A 1 -5.02 15.26 -1.74
C ASN A 1 -5.39 13.83 -2.10
N LEU A 2 -4.82 13.30 -3.18
CA LEU A 2 -5.13 11.94 -3.66
C LEU A 2 -4.21 10.91 -3.01
N GLY A 3 -4.79 9.83 -2.50
CA GLY A 3 -4.10 8.65 -2.00
C GLY A 3 -4.20 7.47 -2.97
N THR A 4 -3.65 6.32 -2.57
CA THR A 4 -3.68 5.09 -3.36
C THR A 4 -4.51 4.05 -2.62
N ASN A 5 -5.66 3.67 -3.18
CA ASN A 5 -6.48 2.58 -2.67
C ASN A 5 -6.41 1.41 -3.65
N LEU A 6 -5.90 0.29 -3.18
CA LEU A 6 -5.70 -0.90 -4.00
C LEU A 6 -6.51 -2.05 -3.43
N GLY A 7 -7.45 -2.54 -4.23
CA GLY A 7 -8.38 -3.59 -3.79
C GLY A 7 -9.20 -3.20 -2.58
N TYR A 8 -9.90 -2.05 -2.65
CA TYR A 8 -10.71 -1.55 -1.53
C TYR A 8 -11.80 -2.56 -1.14
N ASP A 9 -12.73 -2.88 -2.06
CA ASP A 9 -13.73 -3.97 -1.92
C ASP A 9 -13.63 -4.99 -3.07
N GLY A 10 -12.46 -5.06 -3.70
CA GLY A 10 -12.22 -5.93 -4.83
C GLY A 10 -10.73 -6.23 -4.95
N HIS A 11 -10.29 -6.62 -6.14
CA HIS A 11 -8.89 -6.98 -6.37
C HIS A 11 -8.14 -5.86 -7.08
N GLY A 12 -6.97 -5.50 -6.55
CA GLY A 12 -6.07 -4.54 -7.17
C GLY A 12 -4.62 -4.96 -7.05
N GLU A 13 -3.86 -4.71 -8.11
CA GLU A 13 -2.43 -5.00 -8.16
C GLU A 13 -1.64 -3.77 -8.63
N MET A 14 -0.49 -3.55 -8.02
CA MET A 14 0.43 -2.48 -8.38
C MET A 14 1.86 -2.99 -8.35
N ASN A 15 2.56 -2.78 -9.46
CA ASN A 15 3.99 -3.09 -9.59
C ASN A 15 4.77 -1.79 -9.78
N ILE A 16 5.73 -1.55 -8.90
CA ILE A 16 6.63 -0.40 -8.94
C ILE A 16 8.04 -0.96 -9.12
N ASN A 17 8.60 -0.80 -10.31
CA ASN A 17 9.90 -1.36 -10.67
C ASN A 17 10.73 -0.38 -11.49
N ASN A 18 12.00 -0.73 -11.70
CA ASN A 18 12.94 0.00 -12.56
C ASN A 18 12.97 1.50 -12.25
N GLU A 19 13.19 1.83 -10.97
CA GLU A 19 13.25 3.22 -10.48
C GLU A 19 11.93 4.01 -10.62
N GLY A 20 10.81 3.35 -10.92
CA GLY A 20 9.48 3.97 -10.95
C GLY A 20 9.08 4.55 -9.60
N LEU A 21 8.34 5.66 -9.63
CA LEU A 21 7.90 6.39 -8.45
C LEU A 21 6.37 6.52 -8.37
N VAL A 22 5.81 6.12 -7.24
CA VAL A 22 4.43 6.43 -6.85
C VAL A 22 4.46 7.36 -5.64
N VAL A 23 3.68 8.43 -5.68
CA VAL A 23 3.56 9.38 -4.57
C VAL A 23 2.11 9.46 -4.12
N SER A 24 1.86 9.17 -2.84
CA SER A 24 0.54 9.29 -2.22
C SER A 24 0.51 10.50 -1.28
N ASN A 25 -0.35 11.46 -1.60
CA ASN A 25 -0.57 12.67 -0.80
C ASN A 25 -1.81 12.59 0.09
N GLY A 26 -2.68 11.61 -0.15
CA GLY A 26 -3.82 11.23 0.68
C GLY A 26 -3.61 9.86 1.34
N GLY A 27 -4.50 9.50 2.27
CA GLY A 27 -4.48 8.19 2.93
C GLY A 27 -4.53 7.05 1.91
N SER A 28 -3.75 6.00 2.18
CA SER A 28 -3.62 4.86 1.27
C SER A 28 -4.02 3.56 1.97
N SER A 29 -4.58 2.62 1.19
CA SER A 29 -5.00 1.33 1.72
C SER A 29 -4.73 0.19 0.74
N LEU A 30 -4.32 -0.96 1.27
CA LEU A 30 -4.20 -2.23 0.56
C LEU A 30 -5.16 -3.23 1.22
N GLY A 31 -6.22 -3.65 0.53
CA GLY A 31 -7.21 -4.58 1.07
C GLY A 31 -7.98 -4.00 2.27
N TYR A 32 -8.86 -3.03 2.01
CA TYR A 32 -9.60 -2.34 3.08
C TYR A 32 -10.81 -3.12 3.57
N GLY A 33 -11.79 -3.39 2.69
CA GLY A 33 -13.00 -4.14 2.99
C GLY A 33 -12.77 -5.64 3.07
N GLU A 34 -13.74 -6.38 3.61
CA GLU A 34 -13.63 -7.83 3.91
C GLU A 34 -13.27 -8.69 2.69
N THR A 35 -13.72 -8.29 1.50
CA THR A 35 -13.42 -8.98 0.23
C THR A 35 -12.26 -8.32 -0.53
N GLY A 36 -11.72 -7.23 -0.01
CA GLY A 36 -10.68 -6.45 -0.64
C GLY A 36 -9.34 -7.17 -0.62
N VAL A 37 -8.66 -7.20 -1.76
CA VAL A 37 -7.30 -7.75 -1.90
C VAL A 37 -6.43 -6.73 -2.64
N GLY A 38 -5.48 -6.14 -1.92
CA GLY A 38 -4.50 -5.22 -2.48
C GLY A 38 -3.11 -5.82 -2.48
N ASN A 39 -2.52 -6.00 -3.66
CA ASN A 39 -1.17 -6.53 -3.82
C ASN A 39 -0.22 -5.47 -4.39
N VAL A 40 0.80 -5.10 -3.63
CA VAL A 40 1.88 -4.21 -4.09
C VAL A 40 3.19 -4.98 -4.15
N SER A 41 3.91 -4.84 -5.27
CA SER A 41 5.29 -5.27 -5.42
C SER A 41 6.18 -4.09 -5.76
N ILE A 42 7.20 -3.84 -4.92
CA ILE A 42 8.19 -2.79 -5.13
C ILE A 42 9.55 -3.46 -5.31
N THR A 43 10.08 -3.40 -6.53
CA THR A 43 11.28 -4.15 -6.94
C THR A 43 12.23 -3.26 -7.73
N THR A 44 13.46 -3.70 -7.95
CA THR A 44 14.42 -3.08 -8.89
C THR A 44 14.50 -1.55 -8.74
N GLY A 45 14.75 -1.09 -7.52
CA GLY A 45 14.89 0.35 -7.20
C GLY A 45 13.59 1.17 -7.24
N GLY A 46 12.43 0.56 -7.49
CA GLY A 46 11.13 1.24 -7.44
C GLY A 46 10.84 1.85 -6.07
N MET A 47 10.01 2.89 -6.03
CA MET A 47 9.69 3.62 -4.82
C MET A 47 8.21 3.97 -4.70
N TRP A 48 7.65 3.71 -3.53
CA TRP A 48 6.40 4.30 -3.10
C TRP A 48 6.65 5.24 -1.93
N GLU A 49 6.41 6.53 -2.14
CA GLU A 49 6.52 7.57 -1.13
C GLU A 49 5.13 8.00 -0.64
N VAL A 50 4.93 7.98 0.67
CA VAL A 50 3.72 8.42 1.34
C VAL A 50 4.01 9.70 2.12
N ASN A 51 3.22 10.74 1.86
CA ASN A 51 3.41 12.05 2.46
C ASN A 51 3.34 12.00 4.00
N LYS A 52 4.12 12.86 4.66
CA LYS A 52 4.35 12.89 6.11
C LYS A 52 3.08 13.01 6.96
N ASN A 53 2.01 13.56 6.41
CA ASN A 53 0.78 13.84 7.15
C ASN A 53 -0.33 12.81 6.93
N VAL A 54 -0.05 11.71 6.21
CA VAL A 54 -1.05 10.68 5.92
C VAL A 54 -0.54 9.30 6.28
N TYR A 55 -1.43 8.44 6.74
CA TYR A 55 -1.13 7.06 7.10
C TYR A 55 -1.43 6.10 5.94
N THR A 56 -0.85 4.91 6.03
CA THR A 56 -1.17 3.78 5.14
C THR A 56 -1.70 2.63 5.98
N THR A 57 -2.75 1.96 5.51
CA THR A 57 -3.26 0.72 6.11
C THR A 57 -3.05 -0.46 5.17
N ILE A 58 -2.63 -1.59 5.71
CA ILE A 58 -2.36 -2.81 4.95
C ILE A 58 -3.11 -3.95 5.64
N GLY A 59 -4.10 -4.51 4.94
CA GLY A 59 -5.00 -5.54 5.45
C GLY A 59 -5.82 -5.00 6.62
N VAL A 60 -6.86 -4.19 6.32
CA VAL A 60 -7.76 -3.70 7.37
C VAL A 60 -8.76 -4.80 7.73
N ALA A 61 -9.78 -5.04 6.90
CA ALA A 61 -10.65 -6.20 7.02
C ALA A 61 -10.37 -7.25 5.94
N GLY A 62 -9.74 -6.84 4.84
CA GLY A 62 -9.33 -7.71 3.74
C GLY A 62 -7.85 -8.08 3.80
N VAL A 63 -7.30 -8.45 2.65
CA VAL A 63 -5.91 -8.90 2.50
C VAL A 63 -5.07 -7.81 1.84
N GLY A 64 -4.08 -7.29 2.58
CA GLY A 64 -3.07 -6.39 2.03
C GLY A 64 -1.71 -7.07 1.98
N ASN A 65 -1.12 -7.16 0.79
CA ASN A 65 0.21 -7.70 0.58
C ASN A 65 1.14 -6.60 0.07
N LEU A 66 2.25 -6.35 0.78
CA LEU A 66 3.31 -5.44 0.36
C LEU A 66 4.62 -6.20 0.29
N ASN A 67 5.06 -6.50 -0.93
CA ASN A 67 6.33 -7.18 -1.20
C ASN A 67 7.38 -6.15 -1.62
N ILE A 68 8.55 -6.18 -0.97
CA ILE A 68 9.66 -5.28 -1.26
C ILE A 68 10.92 -6.11 -1.44
N SER A 69 11.54 -6.05 -2.62
CA SER A 69 12.78 -6.76 -2.95
C SER A 69 13.68 -5.92 -3.85
N ASP A 70 14.90 -6.41 -4.12
CA ASP A 70 15.78 -5.90 -5.18
C ASP A 70 15.99 -4.38 -5.18
N GLY A 71 16.15 -3.80 -3.98
CA GLY A 71 16.39 -2.37 -3.79
C GLY A 71 15.14 -1.48 -3.84
N GLY A 72 13.95 -2.07 -3.96
CA GLY A 72 12.67 -1.37 -3.84
C GLY A 72 12.48 -0.73 -2.45
N LYS A 73 11.69 0.34 -2.38
CA LYS A 73 11.46 1.11 -1.14
C LYS A 73 10.00 1.53 -0.96
N PHE A 74 9.48 1.28 0.24
CA PHE A 74 8.29 1.95 0.76
C PHE A 74 8.72 2.95 1.82
N VAL A 75 8.43 4.23 1.61
CA VAL A 75 8.83 5.31 2.52
C VAL A 75 7.59 6.00 3.04
N SER A 76 7.33 5.86 4.34
CA SER A 76 6.27 6.57 5.05
C SER A 76 6.85 7.24 6.28
N GLN A 77 6.48 8.50 6.54
CA GLN A 77 6.92 9.23 7.73
C GLN A 77 5.85 9.26 8.83
N ASN A 78 4.68 8.69 8.57
CA ASN A 78 3.60 8.53 9.53
C ASN A 78 3.35 7.04 9.81
N ILE A 79 2.55 6.76 10.83
CA ILE A 79 2.26 5.38 11.27
C ILE A 79 1.65 4.59 10.11
N THR A 80 2.18 3.39 9.90
CA THR A 80 1.60 2.39 9.00
C THR A 80 0.97 1.31 9.84
N PHE A 81 -0.31 1.03 9.60
CA PHE A 81 -1.06 -0.01 10.30
C PHE A 81 -1.03 -1.30 9.49
N LEU A 82 -0.66 -2.40 10.15
CA LEU A 82 -0.63 -3.74 9.57
C LEU A 82 -1.64 -4.60 10.34
N GLY A 83 -2.67 -5.11 9.67
CA GLY A 83 -3.71 -5.91 10.35
C GLY A 83 -4.54 -5.08 11.32
N ASP A 84 -5.18 -4.01 10.83
CA ASP A 84 -5.83 -2.99 11.68
C ASP A 84 -7.17 -3.47 12.30
N LYS A 85 -7.88 -4.39 11.65
CA LYS A 85 -9.06 -5.05 12.21
C LYS A 85 -8.94 -6.57 12.13
N ALA A 86 -9.57 -7.25 13.08
CA ALA A 86 -9.79 -8.68 12.96
C ALA A 86 -10.78 -8.93 11.82
N SER A 87 -10.39 -9.74 10.83
CA SER A 87 -11.35 -10.39 9.94
C SER A 87 -12.19 -11.36 10.78
N GLY A 88 -13.52 -11.31 10.62
CA GLY A 88 -14.48 -12.12 11.38
C GLY A 88 -14.30 -13.63 11.24
#